data_AF-A0A831QNZ7-F1
#
_entry.id   AF-A0A831QNZ7-F1
#
_cell.length_a   1.000
_cell.length_b   1.000
_cell.length_c   1.000
_cell.angle_alpha   90.00
_cell.angle_beta   90.00
_cell.angle_gamma   90.00
#
_symmetry.space_group_name_H-M   'P 1'
#
loop_
_entity.id
_entity.type
_entity.pdbx_description
1 polymer ?
#
loop_
_entity_poly.entity_id
_entity_poly.type
_entity_poly.pdbx_seq_one_letter_code
_entity_poly.pdbx_strand_id
1 'polypeptide(L)'
;MKKNKMYRMFGLLMIIAVMGCKESKKVESVKEETEQKSAKMVETSLNASDFEKEIDEKPVKLYWLKNGDFQMAMTNYGGRIVGLWFPDKNGKMTDVVIGRKSVEDYINGPESYFGATIGRVGNRIANGKFKIEGESYSIKPNDNSNALHGGKNGFQDKVWEAKQPNDYTLVLTYTSPDGEEGFPGELDAKVTYMLLNDHTLKIAYEATTDKTTVVNLTNHAYFNLNGEGSGTILDHKLQIFAKEFTPVDKGLIPTGELRNVEGTPFDFTSPTLIGERIDADNEQLKFGKGYDHNYVLGSQRENGMNHAAMVMGNTSGITMQVYTEEPGIQFYSGNFMASSNTLKSGAKDDNRSAFCLETQHFPDAPNHPDFPSIELKPDETYQTVTEYVFSNK
;
A
#
# COMPACT_ATOMS: atom_id res chain seq x y z
N MET A 1 35.55 -83.41 43.17
CA MET A 1 34.71 -84.17 44.13
C MET A 1 33.35 -84.45 43.51
N LYS A 2 32.95 -85.73 43.48
CA LYS A 2 31.59 -86.33 43.37
C LYS A 2 30.56 -85.65 42.43
N LYS A 3 30.16 -86.31 41.33
CA LYS A 3 29.00 -87.27 41.21
C LYS A 3 27.66 -86.57 41.52
N ASN A 4 26.57 -86.66 40.76
CA ASN A 4 26.02 -87.75 39.95
C ASN A 4 24.73 -87.26 39.23
N LYS A 5 24.43 -87.86 38.06
CA LYS A 5 23.15 -88.49 37.58
C LYS A 5 21.80 -87.82 37.97
N MET A 6 20.74 -87.79 37.13
CA MET A 6 20.09 -88.99 36.56
C MET A 6 18.82 -88.64 35.73
N TYR A 7 18.70 -89.23 34.51
CA TYR A 7 17.53 -89.93 33.91
C TYR A 7 16.40 -89.12 33.20
N ARG A 8 16.20 -89.34 31.87
CA ARG A 8 15.27 -90.25 31.14
C ARG A 8 13.88 -89.59 30.93
N MET A 9 13.10 -89.73 29.85
CA MET A 9 12.96 -90.72 28.77
C MET A 9 11.99 -90.14 27.69
N PHE A 10 12.11 -90.58 26.42
CA PHE A 10 11.08 -90.81 25.36
C PHE A 10 9.79 -89.96 25.34
N GLY A 11 9.29 -89.37 24.25
CA GLY A 11 9.44 -89.58 22.80
C GLY A 11 8.03 -89.53 22.17
N LEU A 12 7.81 -88.78 21.08
CA LEU A 12 6.79 -89.10 20.06
C LEU A 12 6.96 -88.22 18.81
N LEU A 13 6.92 -88.85 17.64
CA LEU A 13 6.77 -88.23 16.32
C LEU A 13 5.40 -87.53 16.19
N MET A 14 5.38 -86.36 15.56
CA MET A 14 4.27 -85.97 14.69
C MET A 14 4.79 -85.17 13.50
N ILE A 15 4.49 -85.69 12.31
CA ILE A 15 4.65 -85.07 10.99
C ILE A 15 3.52 -84.05 10.83
N ILE A 16 3.84 -82.78 10.60
CA ILE A 16 2.87 -81.79 10.09
C ILE A 16 3.51 -80.97 8.98
N ALA A 17 2.76 -80.84 7.89
CA ALA A 17 3.12 -80.32 6.59
C ALA A 17 3.51 -78.82 6.61
N VAL A 18 4.48 -78.49 5.76
CA VAL A 18 4.84 -77.11 5.42
C VAL A 18 3.91 -76.62 4.31
N MET A 19 3.03 -75.68 4.62
CA MET A 19 2.40 -74.79 3.63
C MET A 19 2.82 -73.37 3.96
N GLY A 20 3.53 -72.75 3.01
CA GLY A 20 4.04 -71.39 3.13
C GLY A 20 2.96 -70.35 2.85
N CYS A 21 2.98 -69.28 3.65
CA CYS A 21 2.48 -67.97 3.27
C CYS A 21 3.63 -66.98 3.45
N LYS A 22 4.03 -66.36 2.34
CA LYS A 22 5.10 -65.37 2.23
C LYS A 22 4.43 -64.00 2.27
N GLU A 23 4.47 -63.33 3.43
CA GLU A 23 3.96 -61.97 3.58
C GLU A 23 5.08 -60.97 3.27
N SER A 24 4.96 -60.27 2.15
CA SER A 24 5.88 -59.21 1.75
C SER A 24 5.53 -57.90 2.47
N LYS A 25 6.42 -57.43 3.34
CA LYS A 25 6.36 -56.07 3.91
C LYS A 25 6.55 -55.04 2.79
N LYS A 26 5.49 -54.28 2.50
CA LYS A 26 5.54 -53.05 1.71
C LYS A 26 6.12 -51.94 2.59
N VAL A 27 7.21 -51.33 2.13
CA VAL A 27 7.71 -50.06 2.64
C VAL A 27 6.82 -48.98 2.03
N GLU A 28 5.97 -48.35 2.84
CA GLU A 28 5.25 -47.15 2.45
C GLU A 28 6.18 -45.94 2.56
N SER A 29 6.54 -45.40 1.41
CA SER A 29 7.08 -44.05 1.28
C SER A 29 5.97 -43.06 1.63
N VAL A 30 6.11 -42.35 2.75
CA VAL A 30 5.30 -41.16 3.04
C VAL A 30 5.73 -40.09 2.04
N LYS A 31 4.90 -39.85 1.02
CA LYS A 31 4.94 -38.62 0.25
C LYS A 31 4.22 -37.57 1.09
N GLU A 32 4.96 -36.56 1.54
CA GLU A 32 4.35 -35.28 1.91
C GLU A 32 3.74 -34.69 0.63
N GLU A 33 2.44 -34.89 0.46
CA GLU A 33 1.63 -34.08 -0.44
C GLU A 33 1.33 -32.77 0.28
N THR A 34 2.09 -31.74 -0.06
CA THR A 34 1.75 -30.34 0.24
C THR A 34 0.55 -29.96 -0.63
N GLU A 35 -0.65 -30.37 -0.23
CA GLU A 35 -1.89 -29.76 -0.73
C GLU A 35 -1.97 -28.33 -0.15
N GLN A 36 -1.43 -27.38 -0.89
CA GLN A 36 -1.78 -25.97 -0.73
C GLN A 36 -3.24 -25.84 -1.17
N LYS A 37 -4.17 -26.09 -0.24
CA LYS A 37 -5.59 -25.76 -0.42
C LYS A 37 -5.64 -24.26 -0.74
N SER A 38 -5.92 -23.93 -2.00
CA SER A 38 -6.31 -22.59 -2.41
C SER A 38 -7.49 -22.21 -1.52
N ALA A 39 -7.23 -21.38 -0.51
CA ALA A 39 -8.28 -20.86 0.34
C ALA A 39 -9.25 -20.11 -0.57
N LYS A 40 -10.55 -20.34 -0.43
CA LYS A 40 -11.57 -19.66 -1.23
C LYS A 40 -11.39 -18.14 -1.09
N MET A 41 -11.42 -17.41 -2.20
CA MET A 41 -11.43 -15.93 -2.19
C MET A 41 -12.63 -15.44 -1.38
N VAL A 42 -12.50 -14.30 -0.70
CA VAL A 42 -13.65 -13.64 -0.07
C VAL A 42 -14.67 -13.33 -1.16
N GLU A 43 -15.93 -13.56 -0.86
CA GLU A 43 -17.02 -13.15 -1.73
C GLU A 43 -17.15 -11.63 -1.61
N THR A 44 -16.88 -10.92 -2.71
CA THR A 44 -16.88 -9.45 -2.76
C THR A 44 -17.90 -8.95 -3.78
N SER A 45 -18.16 -7.64 -3.80
CA SER A 45 -18.99 -7.00 -4.82
C SER A 45 -18.26 -6.77 -6.16
N LEU A 46 -16.96 -7.11 -6.25
CA LEU A 46 -16.16 -6.90 -7.45
C LEU A 46 -16.34 -8.04 -8.45
N ASN A 47 -16.66 -7.70 -9.70
CA ASN A 47 -16.61 -8.65 -10.82
C ASN A 47 -15.43 -8.29 -11.72
N ALA A 48 -14.63 -9.29 -12.12
CA ALA A 48 -13.47 -9.06 -12.98
C ALA A 48 -13.84 -8.40 -14.33
N SER A 49 -14.99 -8.76 -14.90
CA SER A 49 -15.51 -8.19 -16.15
C SER A 49 -15.79 -6.68 -16.08
N ASP A 50 -16.06 -6.14 -14.88
CA ASP A 50 -16.26 -4.70 -14.68
C ASP A 50 -14.93 -3.90 -14.78
N PHE A 51 -13.80 -4.58 -14.90
CA PHE A 51 -12.47 -4.01 -15.11
C PHE A 51 -11.85 -4.40 -16.45
N GLU A 52 -12.54 -5.20 -17.26
CA GLU A 52 -12.06 -5.61 -18.58
C GLU A 52 -12.36 -4.51 -19.61
N LYS A 53 -11.31 -3.81 -20.03
CA LYS A 53 -11.38 -2.76 -21.06
C LYS A 53 -10.09 -2.74 -21.88
N GLU A 54 -10.13 -2.12 -23.05
CA GLU A 54 -8.95 -1.73 -23.79
C GLU A 54 -8.85 -0.20 -23.82
N ILE A 55 -7.70 0.35 -23.44
CA ILE A 55 -7.39 1.78 -23.49
C ILE A 55 -6.06 1.92 -24.20
N ASP A 56 -6.02 2.67 -25.29
CA ASP A 56 -4.83 2.85 -26.13
C ASP A 56 -4.14 1.52 -26.51
N GLU A 57 -4.95 0.55 -26.97
CA GLU A 57 -4.54 -0.81 -27.36
C GLU A 57 -3.94 -1.66 -26.21
N LYS A 58 -4.03 -1.17 -24.96
CA LYS A 58 -3.56 -1.89 -23.76
C LYS A 58 -4.73 -2.49 -22.98
N PRO A 59 -4.66 -3.77 -22.60
CA PRO A 59 -5.70 -4.41 -21.82
C PRO A 59 -5.67 -3.93 -20.36
N VAL A 60 -6.83 -3.54 -19.86
CA VAL A 60 -7.08 -3.29 -18.44
C VAL A 60 -7.77 -4.50 -17.83
N LYS A 61 -7.36 -4.88 -16.62
CA LYS A 61 -7.89 -6.03 -15.88
C LYS A 61 -7.94 -5.76 -14.37
N LEU A 62 -8.64 -6.64 -13.67
CA LEU A 62 -8.55 -6.81 -12.22
C LEU A 62 -7.59 -7.98 -11.89
N TYR A 63 -6.66 -7.75 -11.00
CA TYR A 63 -5.66 -8.68 -10.49
C TYR A 63 -5.93 -8.94 -9.01
N TRP A 64 -5.93 -10.20 -8.61
CA TRP A 64 -6.11 -10.59 -7.23
C TRP A 64 -4.79 -11.11 -6.66
N LEU A 65 -4.39 -10.56 -5.53
CA LEU A 65 -3.29 -11.08 -4.71
C LEU A 65 -3.86 -11.71 -3.45
N LYS A 66 -3.26 -12.81 -3.01
CA LYS A 66 -3.65 -13.54 -1.81
C LYS A 66 -2.46 -14.20 -1.15
N ASN A 67 -2.35 -14.01 0.17
CA ASN A 67 -1.47 -14.78 1.02
C ASN A 67 -2.22 -15.15 2.32
N GLY A 68 -2.60 -16.43 2.46
CA GLY A 68 -3.41 -16.89 3.59
C GLY A 68 -4.80 -16.24 3.64
N ASP A 69 -5.09 -15.56 4.75
CA ASP A 69 -6.30 -14.78 5.00
C ASP A 69 -6.17 -13.30 4.61
N PHE A 70 -5.04 -12.87 4.04
CA PHE A 70 -4.84 -11.51 3.56
C PHE A 70 -4.97 -11.45 2.03
N GLN A 71 -5.82 -10.55 1.54
CA GLN A 71 -6.25 -10.53 0.13
C GLN A 71 -6.32 -9.10 -0.39
N MET A 72 -5.94 -8.87 -1.65
CA MET A 72 -5.98 -7.57 -2.28
C MET A 72 -6.48 -7.69 -3.71
N ALA A 73 -7.27 -6.72 -4.15
CA ALA A 73 -7.65 -6.55 -5.55
C ALA A 73 -6.98 -5.29 -6.10
N MET A 74 -6.42 -5.39 -7.29
CA MET A 74 -5.76 -4.27 -7.98
C MET A 74 -6.17 -4.18 -9.43
N THR A 75 -6.19 -2.99 -10.02
CA THR A 75 -6.27 -2.83 -11.47
C THR A 75 -5.00 -2.20 -12.01
N ASN A 76 -4.58 -2.61 -13.21
CA ASN A 76 -3.42 -2.04 -13.87
C ASN A 76 -3.69 -0.66 -14.49
N TYR A 77 -4.95 -0.20 -14.54
CA TYR A 77 -5.25 1.20 -14.81
C TYR A 77 -4.94 2.05 -13.58
N GLY A 78 -3.94 2.92 -13.69
CA GLY A 78 -3.38 3.72 -12.60
C GLY A 78 -2.61 2.93 -11.54
N GLY A 79 -2.41 1.63 -11.76
CA GLY A 79 -1.82 0.72 -10.77
C GLY A 79 -2.49 0.84 -9.41
N ARG A 80 -3.83 0.70 -9.38
CA ARG A 80 -4.68 1.04 -8.24
C ARG A 80 -4.92 -0.14 -7.32
N ILE A 81 -4.85 0.09 -6.01
CA ILE A 81 -5.47 -0.80 -5.02
C ILE A 81 -6.97 -0.53 -5.01
N VAL A 82 -7.75 -1.54 -5.38
CA VAL A 82 -9.22 -1.47 -5.45
C VAL A 82 -9.86 -1.84 -4.10
N GLY A 83 -9.24 -2.79 -3.38
CA GLY A 83 -9.64 -3.21 -2.05
C GLY A 83 -8.57 -4.07 -1.39
N LEU A 84 -8.59 -4.14 -0.06
CA LEU A 84 -7.63 -4.86 0.77
C LEU A 84 -8.36 -5.48 1.96
N TRP A 85 -8.49 -6.80 1.98
CA TRP A 85 -9.25 -7.53 2.98
C TRP A 85 -8.34 -8.18 4.01
N PHE A 86 -8.62 -7.91 5.28
CA PHE A 86 -7.93 -8.49 6.44
C PHE A 86 -8.96 -8.89 7.52
N PRO A 87 -8.78 -9.99 8.26
CA PRO A 87 -9.71 -10.36 9.34
C PRO A 87 -9.69 -9.35 10.48
N ASP A 88 -10.88 -8.92 10.92
CA ASP A 88 -11.05 -8.13 12.14
C ASP A 88 -10.84 -8.97 13.42
N LYS A 89 -11.00 -8.34 14.60
CA LYS A 89 -10.87 -9.02 15.91
C LYS A 89 -11.86 -10.18 16.13
N ASN A 90 -12.92 -10.28 15.32
CA ASN A 90 -13.91 -11.37 15.34
C ASN A 90 -13.68 -12.39 14.22
N GLY A 91 -12.60 -12.26 13.44
CA GLY A 91 -12.30 -13.11 12.28
C GLY A 91 -13.12 -12.79 11.02
N LYS A 92 -13.88 -11.69 11.00
CA LYS A 92 -14.62 -11.25 9.81
C LYS A 92 -13.68 -10.51 8.86
N MET A 93 -13.61 -10.96 7.62
CA MET A 93 -12.87 -10.28 6.56
C MET A 93 -13.43 -8.86 6.33
N THR A 94 -12.59 -7.85 6.56
CA THR A 94 -12.93 -6.44 6.48
C THR A 94 -12.11 -5.78 5.38
N ASP A 95 -12.78 -5.09 4.46
CA ASP A 95 -12.12 -4.34 3.39
C ASP A 95 -11.68 -2.98 3.90
N VAL A 96 -10.39 -2.82 4.18
CA VAL A 96 -9.85 -1.62 4.80
C VAL A 96 -9.47 -0.53 3.79
N VAL A 97 -9.57 -0.78 2.49
CA VAL A 97 -9.32 0.21 1.43
C VAL A 97 -10.61 0.52 0.70
N ILE A 98 -10.94 1.81 0.55
CA ILE A 98 -12.09 2.22 -0.26
C ILE A 98 -11.71 2.31 -1.74
N GLY A 99 -12.66 1.99 -2.62
CA GLY A 99 -12.42 1.98 -4.05
C GLY A 99 -13.70 1.98 -4.87
N ARG A 100 -13.57 1.89 -6.19
CA ARG A 100 -14.70 1.87 -7.12
C ARG A 100 -14.93 0.46 -7.66
N LYS A 101 -16.14 0.21 -8.16
CA LYS A 101 -16.56 -1.13 -8.62
C LYS A 101 -16.13 -1.49 -10.04
N SER A 102 -15.68 -0.53 -10.85
CA SER A 102 -15.34 -0.75 -12.26
C SER A 102 -14.25 0.21 -12.74
N VAL A 103 -13.58 -0.15 -13.85
CA VAL A 103 -12.61 0.74 -14.51
C VAL A 103 -13.30 2.00 -15.05
N GLU A 104 -14.52 1.90 -15.58
CA GLU A 104 -15.31 3.06 -16.02
C GLU A 104 -15.58 4.06 -14.89
N ASP A 105 -15.84 3.57 -13.68
CA ASP A 105 -16.08 4.45 -12.54
C ASP A 105 -14.79 5.19 -12.15
N TYR A 106 -13.61 4.57 -12.32
CA TYR A 106 -12.32 5.25 -12.12
C TYR A 106 -12.04 6.30 -13.21
N ILE A 107 -12.30 5.98 -14.48
CA ILE A 107 -12.07 6.91 -15.60
C ILE A 107 -12.98 8.14 -15.52
N ASN A 108 -14.26 7.94 -15.20
CA ASN A 108 -15.28 9.00 -15.26
C ASN A 108 -15.58 9.62 -13.89
N GLY A 109 -14.94 9.11 -12.84
CA GLY A 109 -15.18 9.52 -11.48
C GLY A 109 -14.65 10.93 -11.18
N PRO A 110 -15.29 11.69 -10.27
CA PRO A 110 -14.81 13.03 -9.92
C PRO A 110 -13.53 13.01 -9.05
N GLU A 111 -13.23 11.89 -8.41
CA GLU A 111 -12.00 11.66 -7.63
C GLU A 111 -11.10 10.67 -8.38
N SER A 112 -9.93 11.14 -8.81
CA SER A 112 -8.98 10.43 -9.67
C SER A 112 -7.95 9.62 -8.89
N TYR A 113 -7.80 9.78 -7.57
CA TYR A 113 -6.63 9.24 -6.86
C TYR A 113 -6.90 7.99 -6.03
N PHE A 114 -8.16 7.53 -5.89
CA PHE A 114 -8.50 6.32 -5.12
C PHE A 114 -7.58 5.14 -5.47
N GLY A 115 -6.68 4.79 -4.53
CA GLY A 115 -5.79 3.65 -4.58
C GLY A 115 -4.62 3.76 -5.56
N ALA A 116 -4.47 4.86 -6.29
CA ALA A 116 -3.55 4.96 -7.42
C ALA A 116 -2.08 4.96 -7.04
N THR A 117 -1.24 4.42 -7.92
CA THR A 117 0.17 4.80 -7.99
C THR A 117 0.26 6.23 -8.50
N ILE A 118 0.91 7.10 -7.73
CA ILE A 118 1.05 8.52 -8.05
C ILE A 118 2.47 8.78 -8.58
N GLY A 119 2.56 9.60 -9.63
CA GLY A 119 3.81 10.04 -10.23
C GLY A 119 3.55 10.90 -11.49
N ARG A 120 4.57 11.53 -12.08
CA ARG A 120 6.01 11.39 -11.78
C ARG A 120 6.45 11.97 -10.43
N VAL A 121 5.74 13.01 -9.96
CA VAL A 121 5.95 13.63 -8.64
C VAL A 121 4.63 13.67 -7.87
N GLY A 122 4.61 12.99 -6.73
CA GLY A 122 3.54 13.04 -5.74
C GLY A 122 3.44 14.40 -5.05
N ASN A 123 2.23 14.70 -4.59
CA ASN A 123 1.85 15.99 -4.01
C ASN A 123 2.05 17.18 -4.98
N ARG A 124 2.19 18.39 -4.43
CA ARG A 124 2.15 19.65 -5.18
C ARG A 124 3.53 20.14 -5.60
N ILE A 125 3.57 20.81 -6.76
CA ILE A 125 4.64 21.69 -7.21
C ILE A 125 4.07 23.09 -7.38
N ALA A 126 4.66 24.07 -6.69
CA ALA A 126 4.21 25.45 -6.68
C ALA A 126 4.19 26.03 -8.09
N ASN A 127 3.05 26.61 -8.48
CA ASN A 127 2.82 27.18 -9.81
C ASN A 127 3.03 26.21 -10.98
N GLY A 128 3.16 24.90 -10.71
CA GLY A 128 3.56 23.89 -11.69
C GLY A 128 4.90 24.21 -12.34
N LYS A 129 5.87 24.77 -11.60
CA LYS A 129 7.18 25.18 -12.13
C LYS A 129 8.29 24.74 -11.19
N PHE A 130 9.39 24.32 -11.78
CA PHE A 130 10.62 23.97 -11.06
C PHE A 130 11.83 24.17 -11.99
N LYS A 131 13.03 23.99 -11.44
CA LYS A 131 14.27 24.04 -12.22
C LYS A 131 15.12 22.80 -12.00
N ILE A 132 15.81 22.38 -13.05
CA ILE A 132 16.87 21.38 -13.00
C ILE A 132 18.08 22.00 -13.67
N GLU A 133 19.23 22.03 -13.00
CA GLU A 133 20.49 22.57 -13.54
C GLU A 133 20.36 24.01 -14.10
N GLY A 134 19.43 24.81 -13.55
CA GLY A 134 19.15 26.18 -13.97
C GLY A 134 18.13 26.31 -15.11
N GLU A 135 17.80 25.23 -15.81
CA GLU A 135 16.74 25.19 -16.83
C GLU A 135 15.36 25.13 -16.18
N SER A 136 14.37 25.82 -16.78
CA SER A 136 13.02 25.90 -16.21
C SER A 136 12.07 24.94 -16.90
N TYR A 137 11.35 24.17 -16.08
CA TYR A 137 10.34 23.21 -16.51
C TYR A 137 8.97 23.63 -15.99
N SER A 138 7.91 23.22 -16.69
CA SER A 138 6.55 23.53 -16.26
C SER A 138 5.60 22.39 -16.54
N ILE A 139 4.81 22.05 -15.52
CA ILE A 139 3.67 21.14 -15.58
C ILE A 139 2.41 22.00 -15.62
N LYS A 140 1.45 21.59 -16.44
CA LYS A 140 0.18 22.32 -16.51
C LYS A 140 -0.54 22.27 -15.16
N PRO A 141 -0.92 23.40 -14.56
CA PRO A 141 -1.69 23.40 -13.33
C PRO A 141 -3.00 22.61 -13.46
N ASN A 142 -3.25 21.75 -12.48
CA ASN A 142 -4.46 20.93 -12.33
C ASN A 142 -5.07 21.06 -10.92
N ASP A 143 -4.43 21.80 -10.01
CA ASP A 143 -4.96 22.16 -8.70
C ASP A 143 -4.75 23.66 -8.46
N ASN A 144 -5.78 24.46 -8.77
CA ASN A 144 -5.69 25.92 -8.78
C ASN A 144 -4.52 26.43 -9.65
N SER A 145 -3.56 27.14 -9.07
CA SER A 145 -2.34 27.58 -9.75
C SER A 145 -1.23 26.54 -9.76
N ASN A 146 -1.36 25.46 -8.98
CA ASN A 146 -0.30 24.48 -8.75
C ASN A 146 -0.48 23.22 -9.63
N ALA A 147 0.59 22.46 -9.78
CA ALA A 147 0.52 21.11 -10.32
C ALA A 147 0.45 20.11 -9.16
N LEU A 148 -0.40 19.10 -9.26
CA LEU A 148 -0.66 18.10 -8.23
C LEU A 148 -0.55 16.70 -8.84
N HIS A 149 0.14 15.80 -8.14
CA HIS A 149 0.18 14.36 -8.43
C HIS A 149 0.60 14.04 -9.88
N GLY A 150 1.65 14.70 -10.36
CA GLY A 150 2.20 14.47 -11.70
C GLY A 150 1.41 15.10 -12.85
N GLY A 151 0.37 15.89 -12.57
CA GLY A 151 -0.40 16.60 -13.59
C GLY A 151 -1.74 15.96 -13.93
N LYS A 152 -2.39 16.49 -14.98
CA LYS A 152 -3.77 16.12 -15.32
C LYS A 152 -3.88 14.68 -15.79
N ASN A 153 -2.89 14.18 -16.52
CA ASN A 153 -2.82 12.79 -16.99
C ASN A 153 -1.56 12.13 -16.42
N GLY A 154 -1.39 12.23 -15.10
CA GLY A 154 -0.31 11.60 -14.35
C GLY A 154 -0.43 10.07 -14.33
N PHE A 155 0.40 9.42 -13.52
CA PHE A 155 0.50 7.95 -13.47
C PHE A 155 -0.82 7.23 -13.12
N GLN A 156 -1.72 7.92 -12.40
CA GLN A 156 -3.05 7.43 -12.05
C GLN A 156 -3.95 7.16 -13.27
N ASP A 157 -3.68 7.79 -14.42
CA ASP A 157 -4.50 7.69 -15.63
C ASP A 157 -3.86 6.80 -16.71
N LYS A 158 -2.75 6.14 -16.40
CA LYS A 158 -2.02 5.28 -17.35
C LYS A 158 -2.40 3.82 -17.19
N VAL A 159 -2.39 3.08 -18.31
CA VAL A 159 -2.42 1.62 -18.26
C VAL A 159 -1.00 1.11 -18.08
N TRP A 160 -0.74 0.51 -16.92
CA TRP A 160 0.52 -0.14 -16.60
C TRP A 160 0.57 -1.53 -17.22
N GLU A 161 1.74 -1.92 -17.71
CA GLU A 161 2.01 -3.31 -18.05
C GLU A 161 2.10 -4.13 -16.78
N ALA A 162 1.40 -5.26 -16.71
CA ALA A 162 1.22 -6.01 -15.47
C ALA A 162 1.70 -7.45 -15.61
N LYS A 163 2.55 -7.88 -14.66
CA LYS A 163 3.04 -9.24 -14.52
C LYS A 163 2.78 -9.76 -13.11
N GLN A 164 2.05 -10.87 -13.01
CA GLN A 164 1.77 -11.56 -11.77
C GLN A 164 2.59 -12.86 -11.69
N PRO A 165 3.81 -12.86 -11.12
CA PRO A 165 4.67 -14.04 -11.09
C PRO A 165 4.16 -15.15 -10.16
N ASN A 166 3.30 -14.83 -9.19
CA ASN A 166 2.69 -15.75 -8.24
C ASN A 166 1.42 -15.13 -7.64
N ASP A 167 0.73 -15.87 -6.77
CA ASP A 167 -0.56 -15.45 -6.19
C ASP A 167 -0.46 -14.25 -5.24
N TYR A 168 0.73 -13.86 -4.78
CA TYR A 168 0.90 -12.82 -3.75
C TYR A 168 1.78 -11.65 -4.21
N THR A 169 2.12 -11.56 -5.49
CA THR A 169 2.98 -10.52 -6.06
C THR A 169 2.42 -10.00 -7.37
N LEU A 170 2.37 -8.68 -7.55
CA LEU A 170 2.06 -8.01 -8.81
C LEU A 170 3.13 -6.98 -9.12
N VAL A 171 3.74 -7.09 -10.30
CA VAL A 171 4.71 -6.14 -10.82
C VAL A 171 4.03 -5.32 -11.91
N LEU A 172 4.08 -4.01 -11.76
CA LEU A 172 3.58 -3.03 -12.72
C LEU A 172 4.76 -2.27 -13.31
N THR A 173 4.79 -2.08 -14.62
CA THR A 173 5.79 -1.25 -15.30
C THR A 173 5.15 -0.24 -16.24
N TYR A 174 5.72 0.96 -16.31
CA TYR A 174 5.29 2.02 -17.20
C TYR A 174 6.49 2.88 -17.63
N THR A 175 6.62 3.10 -18.93
CA THR A 175 7.60 4.04 -19.49
C THR A 175 6.91 5.37 -19.76
N SER A 176 7.31 6.39 -19.00
CA SER A 176 6.85 7.77 -19.15
C SER A 176 7.79 8.50 -20.12
N PRO A 177 7.37 8.84 -21.35
CA PRO A 177 8.27 9.41 -22.35
C PRO A 177 8.78 10.80 -21.94
N ASP A 178 9.88 11.23 -22.57
CA ASP A 178 10.40 12.59 -22.44
C ASP A 178 9.32 13.65 -22.74
N GLY A 179 9.16 14.60 -21.83
CA GLY A 179 8.16 15.67 -21.93
C GLY A 179 6.75 15.28 -21.47
N GLU A 180 6.51 14.06 -20.99
CA GLU A 180 5.18 13.69 -20.46
C GLU A 180 4.78 14.61 -19.29
N GLU A 181 3.60 15.22 -19.40
CA GLU A 181 3.08 16.27 -18.49
C GLU A 181 4.03 17.47 -18.27
N GLY A 182 5.13 17.56 -19.02
CA GLY A 182 6.15 18.61 -18.89
C GLY A 182 7.42 18.20 -18.13
N PHE A 183 7.56 16.94 -17.72
CA PHE A 183 8.78 16.44 -17.08
C PHE A 183 9.85 16.04 -18.12
N PRO A 184 11.13 16.42 -17.94
CA PRO A 184 12.20 16.00 -18.83
C PRO A 184 12.58 14.54 -18.60
N GLY A 185 13.09 13.89 -19.65
CA GLY A 185 13.60 12.53 -19.62
C GLY A 185 12.50 11.48 -19.75
N GLU A 186 12.81 10.45 -20.53
CA GLU A 186 12.11 9.18 -20.44
C GLU A 186 12.38 8.58 -19.06
N LEU A 187 11.33 8.10 -18.40
CA LEU A 187 11.42 7.45 -17.09
C LEU A 187 10.77 6.07 -17.17
N ASP A 188 11.58 5.03 -16.95
CA ASP A 188 11.11 3.67 -16.76
C ASP A 188 10.77 3.46 -15.29
N ALA A 189 9.47 3.40 -14.97
CA ALA A 189 8.98 3.16 -13.62
C ALA A 189 8.52 1.71 -13.46
N LYS A 190 8.84 1.13 -12.30
CA LYS A 190 8.43 -0.21 -11.88
C LYS A 190 7.92 -0.15 -10.44
N VAL A 191 6.75 -0.73 -10.20
CA VAL A 191 6.18 -0.85 -8.86
C VAL A 191 5.83 -2.31 -8.59
N THR A 192 6.34 -2.87 -7.50
CA THR A 192 6.07 -4.24 -7.08
C THR A 192 5.26 -4.25 -5.80
N TYR A 193 4.05 -4.79 -5.89
CA TYR A 193 3.14 -5.00 -4.77
C TYR A 193 3.23 -6.45 -4.30
N MET A 194 3.38 -6.67 -3.00
CA MET A 194 3.51 -8.00 -2.39
C MET A 194 2.67 -8.13 -1.11
N LEU A 195 2.00 -9.27 -0.94
CA LEU A 195 1.40 -9.67 0.33
C LEU A 195 2.31 -10.70 1.02
N LEU A 196 2.89 -10.35 2.16
CA LEU A 196 3.82 -11.20 2.90
C LEU A 196 3.10 -12.02 3.99
N ASN A 197 3.79 -13.03 4.53
CA ASN A 197 3.21 -14.00 5.48
C ASN A 197 2.86 -13.40 6.85
N ASP A 198 3.44 -12.26 7.19
CA ASP A 198 3.22 -11.51 8.42
C ASP A 198 2.17 -10.40 8.27
N HIS A 199 1.29 -10.53 7.27
CA HIS A 199 0.22 -9.58 6.98
C HIS A 199 0.73 -8.20 6.57
N THR A 200 1.91 -8.16 5.95
CA THR A 200 2.48 -6.95 5.36
C THR A 200 2.06 -6.81 3.90
N LEU A 201 1.47 -5.66 3.56
CA LEU A 201 1.44 -5.16 2.18
C LEU A 201 2.73 -4.37 1.96
N LYS A 202 3.64 -4.93 1.16
CA LYS A 202 4.88 -4.28 0.75
C LYS A 202 4.74 -3.70 -0.65
N ILE A 203 5.11 -2.43 -0.81
CA ILE A 203 5.15 -1.73 -2.09
C ILE A 203 6.59 -1.26 -2.31
N ALA A 204 7.24 -1.77 -3.34
CA ALA A 204 8.59 -1.37 -3.73
C ALA A 204 8.54 -0.62 -5.05
N TYR A 205 9.17 0.55 -5.10
CA TYR A 205 9.22 1.42 -6.25
C TYR A 205 10.65 1.48 -6.77
N GLU A 206 10.81 1.40 -8.09
CA GLU A 206 12.08 1.55 -8.77
C GLU A 206 11.88 2.42 -10.02
N ALA A 207 12.82 3.32 -10.32
CA ALA A 207 12.82 4.04 -11.59
C ALA A 207 14.23 4.41 -12.09
N THR A 208 14.38 4.46 -13.40
CA THR A 208 15.60 4.92 -14.11
C THR A 208 15.21 5.89 -15.21
N THR A 209 16.13 6.77 -15.60
CA THR A 209 15.87 7.82 -16.60
C THR A 209 17.01 7.98 -17.60
N ASP A 210 16.72 8.58 -18.76
CA ASP A 210 17.74 8.94 -19.76
C ASP A 210 18.23 10.39 -19.64
N LYS A 211 17.55 11.24 -18.86
CA LYS A 211 17.93 12.64 -18.56
C LYS A 211 17.63 12.99 -17.12
N THR A 212 18.39 13.91 -16.53
CA THR A 212 18.10 14.38 -15.16
C THR A 212 16.65 14.87 -15.06
N THR A 213 15.91 14.30 -14.11
CA THR A 213 14.48 14.58 -13.89
C THR A 213 14.15 14.64 -12.40
N VAL A 214 12.88 14.84 -12.04
CA VAL A 214 12.40 14.77 -10.65
C VAL A 214 11.43 13.61 -10.49
N VAL A 215 11.58 12.82 -9.42
CA VAL A 215 10.78 11.61 -9.15
C VAL A 215 10.40 11.52 -7.67
N ASN A 216 9.11 11.42 -7.39
CA ASN A 216 8.59 11.18 -6.04
C ASN A 216 7.34 10.30 -6.17
N LEU A 217 7.49 8.98 -6.02
CA LEU A 217 6.40 8.03 -6.23
C LEU A 217 5.75 7.64 -4.91
N THR A 218 4.43 7.52 -4.91
CA THR A 218 3.67 7.05 -3.74
C THR A 218 2.43 6.27 -4.15
N ASN A 219 1.68 5.74 -3.19
CA ASN A 219 0.35 5.15 -3.43
C ASN A 219 -0.70 5.90 -2.61
N HIS A 220 -1.78 6.29 -3.27
CA HIS A 220 -2.85 7.09 -2.67
C HIS A 220 -4.03 6.21 -2.23
N ALA A 221 -3.75 5.13 -1.50
CA ALA A 221 -4.76 4.30 -0.88
C ALA A 221 -5.54 5.09 0.19
N TYR A 222 -6.86 4.96 0.12
CA TYR A 222 -7.78 5.56 1.08
C TYR A 222 -8.24 4.48 2.04
N PHE A 223 -7.84 4.58 3.29
CA PHE A 223 -8.09 3.59 4.31
C PHE A 223 -9.28 3.95 5.19
N ASN A 224 -10.07 2.94 5.53
CA ASN A 224 -10.91 2.95 6.70
C ASN A 224 -10.79 1.58 7.38
N LEU A 225 -10.05 1.52 8.49
CA LEU A 225 -9.78 0.26 9.19
C LEU A 225 -11.03 -0.43 9.78
N ASN A 226 -12.18 0.24 9.84
CA ASN A 226 -13.45 -0.37 10.22
C ASN A 226 -14.23 -0.96 9.04
N GLY A 227 -13.74 -0.78 7.82
CA GLY A 227 -14.36 -1.26 6.58
C GLY A 227 -14.91 -0.14 5.71
N GLU A 228 -14.90 -0.32 4.39
CA GLU A 228 -15.62 0.55 3.46
C GLU A 228 -17.11 0.66 3.86
N GLY A 229 -17.63 1.90 3.88
CA GLY A 229 -19.03 2.18 4.27
C GLY A 229 -19.32 2.11 5.78
N SER A 230 -18.29 1.98 6.62
CA SER A 230 -18.46 1.94 8.09
C SER A 230 -18.65 3.31 8.75
N GLY A 231 -18.66 4.40 7.97
CA GLY A 231 -18.79 5.76 8.45
C GLY A 231 -17.45 6.48 8.58
N THR A 232 -17.35 7.41 9.52
CA THR A 232 -16.22 8.33 9.64
C THR A 232 -14.98 7.70 10.31
N ILE A 233 -13.80 8.22 9.98
CA ILE A 233 -12.49 7.83 10.57
C ILE A 233 -12.12 8.61 11.83
N LEU A 234 -12.98 9.51 12.31
CA LEU A 234 -12.66 10.41 13.43
C LEU A 234 -12.38 9.68 14.75
N ASP A 235 -12.93 8.48 14.94
CA ASP A 235 -12.71 7.65 16.12
C ASP A 235 -11.52 6.69 15.98
N HIS A 236 -10.83 6.68 14.83
CA HIS A 236 -9.57 5.93 14.70
C HIS A 236 -8.50 6.60 15.55
N LYS A 237 -7.67 5.80 16.21
CA LYS A 237 -6.48 6.29 16.91
C LYS A 237 -5.32 6.33 15.95
N LEU A 238 -4.70 7.50 15.79
CA LEU A 238 -3.52 7.73 14.98
C LEU A 238 -2.33 8.09 15.88
N GLN A 239 -1.17 7.55 15.54
CA GLN A 239 0.12 8.00 16.01
C GLN A 239 1.02 8.20 14.79
N ILE A 240 1.74 9.32 14.73
CA ILE A 240 2.77 9.58 13.72
C ILE A 240 4.08 9.80 14.45
N PHE A 241 5.11 9.05 14.07
CA PHE A 241 6.43 9.09 14.73
C PHE A 241 7.30 10.22 14.14
N ALA A 242 6.72 11.42 14.07
CA ALA A 242 7.34 12.62 13.57
C ALA A 242 7.19 13.74 14.61
N LYS A 243 8.27 14.47 14.86
CA LYS A 243 8.24 15.64 15.75
C LYS A 243 8.00 16.94 15.01
N GLU A 244 8.05 16.91 13.68
CA GLU A 244 7.91 18.08 12.84
C GLU A 244 6.97 17.78 11.67
N PHE A 245 6.35 18.83 11.14
CA PHE A 245 5.56 18.80 9.91
C PHE A 245 5.94 19.99 9.04
N THR A 246 5.51 20.00 7.78
CA THR A 246 5.73 21.12 6.85
C THR A 246 4.49 22.02 6.83
N PRO A 247 4.50 23.21 7.46
CA PRO A 247 3.40 24.15 7.35
C PRO A 247 3.26 24.64 5.91
N VAL A 248 2.01 24.79 5.49
CA VAL A 248 1.62 25.19 4.15
C VAL A 248 0.99 26.58 4.11
N ASP A 249 0.93 27.15 2.92
CA ASP A 249 0.14 28.34 2.62
C ASP A 249 -1.32 28.00 2.26
N LYS A 250 -2.09 29.01 1.85
CA LYS A 250 -3.50 28.85 1.44
C LYS A 250 -3.70 27.97 0.19
N GLY A 251 -2.65 27.79 -0.61
CA GLY A 251 -2.63 26.92 -1.78
C GLY A 251 -2.09 25.52 -1.48
N LEU A 252 -1.89 25.20 -0.19
CA LEU A 252 -1.32 23.94 0.30
C LEU A 252 0.11 23.68 -0.18
N ILE A 253 0.87 24.76 -0.45
CA ILE A 253 2.30 24.69 -0.76
C ILE A 253 3.10 24.86 0.53
N PRO A 254 4.09 24.00 0.83
CA PRO A 254 4.97 24.19 1.97
C PRO A 254 5.65 25.55 1.97
N THR A 255 5.81 26.11 3.16
CA THR A 255 6.50 27.39 3.34
C THR A 255 8.02 27.27 3.30
N GLY A 256 8.56 26.04 3.31
CA GLY A 256 9.96 25.74 3.57
C GLY A 256 10.31 25.54 5.06
N GLU A 257 9.41 25.92 5.97
CA GLU A 257 9.57 25.70 7.42
C GLU A 257 9.36 24.21 7.76
N LEU A 258 10.19 23.68 8.67
CA LEU A 258 9.90 22.45 9.41
C LEU A 258 9.50 22.87 10.83
N ARG A 259 8.22 22.66 11.19
CA ARG A 259 7.64 23.15 12.45
C ARG A 259 7.42 22.00 13.43
N ASN A 260 7.84 22.20 14.68
CA ASN A 260 7.57 21.23 15.74
C ASN A 260 6.06 21.06 15.97
N VAL A 261 5.61 19.81 16.13
CA VAL A 261 4.21 19.46 16.36
C VAL A 261 3.78 19.73 17.81
N GLU A 262 4.71 19.71 18.77
CA GLU A 262 4.44 19.84 20.22
C GLU A 262 3.57 21.07 20.53
N GLY A 263 2.49 20.85 21.27
CA GLY A 263 1.56 21.92 21.66
C GLY A 263 0.65 22.42 20.52
N THR A 264 0.66 21.75 19.36
CA THR A 264 -0.24 22.05 18.23
C THR A 264 -1.26 20.93 18.01
N PRO A 265 -2.33 21.17 17.22
CA PRO A 265 -3.24 20.11 16.80
C PRO A 265 -2.59 18.98 15.98
N PHE A 266 -1.37 19.18 15.47
CA PHE A 266 -0.62 18.21 14.68
C PHE A 266 0.20 17.24 15.54
N ASP A 267 0.16 17.38 16.88
CA ASP A 267 0.86 16.46 17.78
C ASP A 267 0.16 15.09 17.86
N PHE A 268 0.59 14.20 16.97
CA PHE A 268 0.29 12.77 16.98
C PHE A 268 1.46 11.92 17.49
N THR A 269 2.42 12.51 18.24
CA THR A 269 3.57 11.75 18.76
C THR A 269 3.15 10.65 19.76
N SER A 270 1.96 10.79 20.34
CA SER A 270 1.24 9.76 21.09
C SER A 270 -0.09 9.39 20.42
N PRO A 271 -0.59 8.15 20.58
CA PRO A 271 -1.88 7.74 20.02
C PRO A 271 -3.03 8.67 20.41
N THR A 272 -3.63 9.32 19.42
CA THR A 272 -4.67 10.34 19.57
C THR A 272 -5.82 10.06 18.60
N LEU A 273 -7.07 10.33 18.99
CA LEU A 273 -8.18 10.18 18.04
C LEU A 273 -8.03 11.20 16.91
N ILE A 274 -8.23 10.79 15.66
CA ILE A 274 -8.10 11.71 14.52
C ILE A 274 -9.02 12.92 14.69
N GLY A 275 -10.24 12.71 15.21
CA GLY A 275 -11.21 13.78 15.43
C GLY A 275 -10.98 14.67 16.65
N GLU A 276 -10.04 14.34 17.54
CA GLU A 276 -9.89 15.06 18.82
C GLU A 276 -9.61 16.56 18.64
N ARG A 277 -8.79 16.91 17.65
CA ARG A 277 -8.28 18.27 17.44
C ARG A 277 -8.50 18.82 16.03
N ILE A 278 -9.19 18.07 15.18
CA ILE A 278 -9.29 18.34 13.73
C ILE A 278 -10.01 19.66 13.40
N ASP A 279 -10.86 20.15 14.30
CA ASP A 279 -11.62 21.40 14.15
C ASP A 279 -11.12 22.50 15.12
N ALA A 280 -9.91 22.35 15.68
CA ALA A 280 -9.30 23.38 16.52
C ALA A 280 -9.06 24.68 15.74
N ASP A 281 -9.09 25.83 16.44
CA ASP A 281 -8.81 27.13 15.85
C ASP A 281 -7.30 27.27 15.55
N ASN A 282 -6.88 26.73 14.42
CA ASN A 282 -5.50 26.72 13.95
C ASN A 282 -5.46 27.05 12.46
N GLU A 283 -4.52 27.91 12.05
CA GLU A 283 -4.38 28.35 10.66
C GLU A 283 -4.18 27.19 9.67
N GLN A 284 -3.33 26.23 10.02
CA GLN A 284 -2.97 25.11 9.14
C GLN A 284 -4.16 24.15 8.96
N LEU A 285 -4.96 23.92 10.03
CA LEU A 285 -6.22 23.18 9.92
C LEU A 285 -7.24 23.89 9.04
N LYS A 286 -7.28 25.24 9.05
CA LYS A 286 -8.17 26.01 8.16
C LYS A 286 -7.74 25.89 6.70
N PHE A 287 -6.44 25.88 6.41
CA PHE A 287 -5.94 25.68 5.05
C PHE A 287 -6.26 24.27 4.54
N GLY A 288 -5.97 23.23 5.33
CA GLY A 288 -6.24 21.83 4.96
C GLY A 288 -7.71 21.39 5.08
N LYS A 289 -8.58 22.19 5.72
CA LYS A 289 -9.96 21.82 6.13
C LYS A 289 -10.00 20.59 7.06
N GLY A 290 -8.95 20.45 7.87
CA GLY A 290 -8.57 19.24 8.57
C GLY A 290 -7.07 18.98 8.36
N TYR A 291 -6.65 17.73 8.45
CA TYR A 291 -5.27 17.36 8.17
C TYR A 291 -5.10 17.09 6.68
N ASP A 292 -4.18 17.82 6.05
CA ASP A 292 -3.63 17.56 4.73
C ASP A 292 -2.16 18.03 4.72
N HIS A 293 -1.33 17.39 5.55
CA HIS A 293 0.04 17.85 5.80
C HIS A 293 1.04 16.71 5.75
N ASN A 294 2.25 17.05 5.29
CA ASN A 294 3.41 16.17 5.34
C ASN A 294 4.09 16.27 6.70
N TYR A 295 4.35 15.11 7.29
CA TYR A 295 5.12 14.93 8.52
C TYR A 295 6.56 14.54 8.20
N VAL A 296 7.50 15.09 8.94
CA VAL A 296 8.95 14.90 8.75
C VAL A 296 9.39 13.64 9.51
N LEU A 297 9.72 12.59 8.76
CA LEU A 297 10.29 11.35 9.28
C LEU A 297 11.83 11.44 9.35
N GLY A 298 12.47 10.45 9.94
CA GLY A 298 13.94 10.35 9.98
C GLY A 298 14.57 10.50 11.37
N SER A 299 13.79 10.75 12.42
CA SER A 299 14.35 10.87 13.77
C SER A 299 14.86 9.55 14.35
N GLN A 300 14.33 8.40 13.89
CA GLN A 300 14.76 7.05 14.24
C GLN A 300 14.49 6.10 13.06
N ARG A 301 15.54 5.47 12.51
CA ARG A 301 15.44 4.44 11.47
C ARG A 301 15.97 3.11 11.99
N GLU A 302 15.28 2.03 11.66
CA GLU A 302 15.73 0.66 11.90
C GLU A 302 15.85 -0.06 10.55
N ASN A 303 17.03 -0.61 10.25
CA ASN A 303 17.31 -1.28 8.97
C ASN A 303 16.97 -0.45 7.72
N GLY A 304 17.16 0.87 7.80
CA GLY A 304 16.80 1.79 6.71
C GLY A 304 15.32 2.16 6.65
N MET A 305 14.46 1.65 7.52
CA MET A 305 13.03 2.00 7.55
C MET A 305 12.73 2.97 8.69
N ASN A 306 11.99 4.03 8.39
CA ASN A 306 11.26 4.82 9.40
C ASN A 306 10.05 4.02 9.84
N HIS A 307 9.79 3.92 11.15
CA HIS A 307 8.46 3.59 11.65
C HIS A 307 7.63 4.87 11.54
N ALA A 308 6.80 5.00 10.51
CA ALA A 308 6.20 6.28 10.13
C ALA A 308 4.92 6.58 10.92
N ALA A 309 4.02 5.60 11.03
CA ALA A 309 2.73 5.79 11.67
C ALA A 309 2.15 4.47 12.22
N MET A 310 1.18 4.61 13.12
CA MET A 310 0.28 3.56 13.58
C MET A 310 -1.16 4.09 13.51
N VAL A 311 -2.09 3.29 12.98
CA VAL A 311 -3.52 3.60 13.02
C VAL A 311 -4.30 2.39 13.55
N MET A 312 -5.27 2.62 14.43
CA MET A 312 -6.13 1.58 14.98
C MET A 312 -7.61 1.93 14.75
N GLY A 313 -8.34 1.02 14.11
CA GLY A 313 -9.79 1.09 13.96
C GLY A 313 -10.48 0.78 15.30
N ASN A 314 -11.35 1.68 15.75
CA ASN A 314 -12.06 1.55 17.02
C ASN A 314 -13.08 0.40 17.05
N THR A 315 -13.68 0.04 15.90
CA THR A 315 -14.73 -0.99 15.82
C THR A 315 -14.14 -2.35 15.47
N SER A 316 -13.36 -2.43 14.38
CA SER A 316 -12.78 -3.69 13.90
C SER A 316 -11.67 -4.23 14.80
N GLY A 317 -10.97 -3.35 15.53
CA GLY A 317 -9.74 -3.70 16.25
C GLY A 317 -8.54 -3.93 15.33
N ILE A 318 -8.66 -3.65 14.03
CA ILE A 318 -7.53 -3.73 13.09
C ILE A 318 -6.57 -2.58 13.40
N THR A 319 -5.29 -2.93 13.53
CA THR A 319 -4.18 -1.98 13.63
C THR A 319 -3.32 -2.09 12.38
N MET A 320 -2.93 -0.95 11.84
CA MET A 320 -2.02 -0.81 10.70
C MET A 320 -0.78 -0.03 11.16
N GLN A 321 0.39 -0.66 11.07
CA GLN A 321 1.68 0.00 11.21
C GLN A 321 2.20 0.37 9.81
N VAL A 322 2.87 1.52 9.68
CA VAL A 322 3.48 1.96 8.42
C VAL A 322 4.98 2.08 8.62
N TYR A 323 5.75 1.39 7.78
CA TYR A 323 7.20 1.52 7.69
C TYR A 323 7.61 1.97 6.29
N THR A 324 8.63 2.83 6.18
CA THR A 324 9.05 3.32 4.86
C THR A 324 10.50 3.81 4.82
N GLU A 325 11.13 3.75 3.66
CA GLU A 325 12.43 4.38 3.41
C GLU A 325 12.30 5.90 3.14
N GLU A 326 11.08 6.37 2.87
CA GLU A 326 10.77 7.77 2.58
C GLU A 326 11.05 8.71 3.76
N PRO A 327 11.46 9.97 3.50
CA PRO A 327 11.72 10.95 4.55
C PRO A 327 10.45 11.61 5.08
N GLY A 328 9.30 11.42 4.42
CA GLY A 328 8.04 12.05 4.79
C GLY A 328 6.82 11.14 4.66
N ILE A 329 5.73 11.56 5.30
CA ILE A 329 4.42 10.94 5.15
C ILE A 329 3.33 12.01 5.12
N GLN A 330 2.55 12.06 4.05
CA GLN A 330 1.35 12.88 3.96
C GLN A 330 0.24 12.20 4.76
N PHE A 331 -0.34 12.92 5.72
CA PHE A 331 -1.59 12.53 6.33
C PHE A 331 -2.72 13.43 5.83
N TYR A 332 -3.63 12.81 5.07
CA TYR A 332 -4.85 13.43 4.59
C TYR A 332 -6.07 12.77 5.23
N SER A 333 -6.90 13.56 5.91
CA SER A 333 -8.05 13.06 6.69
C SER A 333 -9.38 13.02 5.91
N GLY A 334 -9.36 13.02 4.58
CA GLY A 334 -10.57 12.88 3.77
C GLY A 334 -11.45 14.15 3.72
N ASN A 335 -10.83 15.33 3.75
CA ASN A 335 -11.50 16.62 3.94
C ASN A 335 -12.34 17.09 2.74
N PHE A 336 -12.08 16.55 1.55
CA PHE A 336 -12.79 16.90 0.31
C PHE A 336 -13.85 15.86 -0.09
N MET A 337 -13.99 14.79 0.69
CA MET A 337 -15.07 13.82 0.52
C MET A 337 -16.41 14.47 0.83
N ALA A 338 -17.35 14.39 -0.12
CA ALA A 338 -18.62 15.09 -0.06
C ALA A 338 -19.77 14.28 -0.68
N SER A 339 -19.70 12.94 -0.56
CA SER A 339 -20.69 11.99 -1.06
C SER A 339 -20.88 12.03 -2.59
N SER A 340 -19.91 12.60 -3.32
CA SER A 340 -19.91 12.71 -4.78
C SER A 340 -19.55 11.41 -5.48
N ASN A 341 -18.90 10.50 -4.77
CA ASN A 341 -18.45 9.21 -5.28
C ASN A 341 -19.32 8.08 -4.75
N THR A 342 -19.50 7.05 -5.58
CA THR A 342 -20.10 5.78 -5.15
C THR A 342 -18.99 4.75 -5.07
N LEU A 343 -18.81 4.18 -3.88
CA LEU A 343 -17.80 3.19 -3.59
C LEU A 343 -18.27 1.80 -4.04
N LYS A 344 -17.36 0.83 -4.07
CA LYS A 344 -17.64 -0.53 -4.60
C LYS A 344 -18.68 -1.32 -3.81
N SER A 345 -18.89 -1.01 -2.54
CA SER A 345 -19.98 -1.52 -1.70
C SER A 345 -21.34 -0.87 -1.98
N GLY A 346 -21.37 0.21 -2.77
CA GLY A 346 -22.55 1.07 -2.97
C GLY A 346 -22.66 2.22 -1.96
N ALA A 347 -21.80 2.25 -0.94
CA ALA A 347 -21.69 3.38 -0.02
C ALA A 347 -21.21 4.66 -0.73
N LYS A 348 -21.39 5.80 -0.06
CA LYS A 348 -20.85 7.10 -0.51
C LYS A 348 -19.53 7.40 0.20
N ASP A 349 -18.68 8.21 -0.42
CA ASP A 349 -17.52 8.82 0.22
C ASP A 349 -17.97 10.03 1.06
N ASP A 350 -18.63 9.75 2.18
CA ASP A 350 -19.05 10.82 3.07
C ASP A 350 -17.83 11.55 3.68
N ASN A 351 -18.05 12.79 4.15
CA ASN A 351 -17.00 13.63 4.71
C ASN A 351 -16.17 12.89 5.77
N ARG A 352 -14.84 12.83 5.58
CA ARG A 352 -13.90 12.11 6.44
C ARG A 352 -14.28 10.64 6.65
N SER A 353 -14.68 9.94 5.59
CA SER A 353 -15.01 8.50 5.62
C SER A 353 -13.80 7.59 5.39
N ALA A 354 -12.68 8.13 4.91
CA ALA A 354 -11.41 7.44 4.81
C ALA A 354 -10.23 8.44 4.93
N PHE A 355 -9.04 7.93 5.21
CA PHE A 355 -7.80 8.70 5.31
C PHE A 355 -6.70 8.16 4.39
N CYS A 356 -5.70 8.97 4.06
CA CYS A 356 -4.51 8.55 3.33
C CYS A 356 -3.26 8.72 4.18
N LEU A 357 -2.29 7.84 3.96
CA LEU A 357 -0.95 7.86 4.55
C LEU A 357 0.06 7.65 3.43
N GLU A 358 0.34 8.71 2.68
CA GLU A 358 1.20 8.65 1.49
C GLU A 358 2.65 8.86 1.92
N THR A 359 3.43 7.79 1.95
CA THR A 359 4.88 7.88 2.19
C THR A 359 5.55 8.49 0.96
N GLN A 360 6.35 9.54 1.14
CA GLN A 360 6.88 10.34 0.04
C GLN A 360 8.04 11.24 0.48
N HIS A 361 8.73 11.85 -0.48
CA HIS A 361 9.51 13.06 -0.24
C HIS A 361 8.59 14.26 -0.04
N PHE A 362 9.14 15.35 0.53
CA PHE A 362 8.34 16.51 0.91
C PHE A 362 7.71 17.18 -0.32
N PRO A 363 6.46 17.70 -0.19
CA PRO A 363 5.85 18.46 -1.28
C PRO A 363 6.70 19.66 -1.68
N ASP A 364 6.63 20.02 -2.96
CA ASP A 364 7.37 21.12 -3.57
C ASP A 364 8.91 21.06 -3.39
N ALA A 365 9.48 19.89 -3.06
CA ALA A 365 10.93 19.70 -2.90
C ALA A 365 11.80 20.28 -4.05
N PRO A 366 11.42 20.23 -5.34
CA PRO A 366 12.19 20.87 -6.42
C PRO A 366 12.39 22.39 -6.27
N ASN A 367 11.57 23.06 -5.45
CA ASN A 367 11.65 24.49 -5.17
C ASN A 367 12.18 24.81 -3.76
N HIS A 368 12.50 23.79 -2.96
CA HIS A 368 13.02 23.91 -1.60
C HIS A 368 14.37 23.19 -1.47
N PRO A 369 15.52 23.87 -1.67
CA PRO A 369 16.83 23.23 -1.68
C PRO A 369 17.25 22.61 -0.33
N ASP A 370 16.61 23.00 0.77
CA ASP A 370 16.83 22.43 2.10
C ASP A 370 15.99 21.17 2.37
N PHE A 371 15.05 20.82 1.46
CA PHE A 371 14.29 19.58 1.54
C PHE A 371 15.09 18.41 0.95
N PRO A 372 14.79 17.15 1.34
CA PRO A 372 15.34 15.98 0.68
C PRO A 372 15.12 16.06 -0.84
N SER A 373 16.21 15.98 -1.61
CA SER A 373 16.15 16.09 -3.06
C SER A 373 15.34 14.96 -3.67
N ILE A 374 14.61 15.28 -4.74
CA ILE A 374 13.90 14.32 -5.58
C ILE A 374 14.47 14.26 -7.00
N GLU A 375 15.64 14.85 -7.24
CA GLU A 375 16.34 14.73 -8.53
C GLU A 375 16.82 13.29 -8.75
N LEU A 376 16.66 12.79 -9.97
CA LEU A 376 17.16 11.50 -10.44
C LEU A 376 18.01 11.72 -11.69
N LYS A 377 19.26 11.27 -11.67
CA LYS A 377 20.19 11.36 -12.83
C LYS A 377 20.22 10.06 -13.64
N PRO A 378 20.70 10.10 -14.90
CA PRO A 378 20.71 8.91 -15.77
C PRO A 378 21.54 7.71 -15.28
N ASP A 379 22.53 7.96 -14.41
CA ASP A 379 23.40 6.94 -13.82
C ASP A 379 22.95 6.49 -12.42
N GLU A 380 21.80 7.00 -11.95
CA GLU A 380 21.21 6.67 -10.66
C GLU A 380 19.99 5.76 -10.83
N THR A 381 19.55 5.15 -9.74
CA THR A 381 18.30 4.40 -9.68
C THR A 381 17.50 4.91 -8.49
N TYR A 382 16.31 5.43 -8.75
CA TYR A 382 15.33 5.72 -7.71
C TYR A 382 14.87 4.40 -7.11
N GLN A 383 14.96 4.23 -5.80
CA GLN A 383 14.47 3.06 -5.08
C GLN A 383 13.91 3.46 -3.73
N THR A 384 12.73 2.96 -3.41
CA THR A 384 12.12 3.15 -2.09
C THR A 384 11.11 2.04 -1.80
N VAL A 385 10.88 1.78 -0.53
CA VAL A 385 9.94 0.76 -0.04
C VAL A 385 9.00 1.34 1.00
N THR A 386 7.74 0.94 0.93
CA THR A 386 6.73 1.14 1.97
C THR A 386 6.07 -0.17 2.35
N GLU A 387 5.86 -0.36 3.65
CA GLU A 387 5.26 -1.55 4.25
C GLU A 387 4.10 -1.15 5.16
N TYR A 388 2.90 -1.64 4.85
CA TYR A 388 1.72 -1.54 5.70
C TYR A 388 1.51 -2.89 6.39
N VAL A 389 1.78 -2.97 7.69
CA VAL A 389 1.70 -4.21 8.48
C VAL A 389 0.42 -4.23 9.28
N PHE A 390 -0.44 -5.23 9.04
CA PHE A 390 -1.76 -5.34 9.66
C PHE A 390 -1.76 -6.34 10.82
N SER A 391 -2.55 -6.05 11.86
CA SER A 391 -2.80 -6.95 12.99
C SER A 391 -4.20 -6.73 13.57
N ASN A 392 -4.74 -7.72 14.27
CA ASN A 392 -6.10 -7.70 14.84
C ASN A 392 -6.17 -8.20 16.29
N LYS A 393 -5.03 -8.22 17.00
CA LYS A 393 -4.90 -8.75 18.36
C LYS A 393 -4.88 -7.65 19.42
#